data_AF-A0A3D4FJQ4-F1
#
_entry.id   AF-A0A3D4FJQ4-F1
#
_cell.length_a   1.000
_cell.length_b   1.000
_cell.length_c   1.000
_cell.angle_alpha   90.00
_cell.angle_beta   90.00
_cell.angle_gamma   90.00
#
_symmetry.space_group_name_H-M   'P 1'
#
loop_
_entity.id
_entity.type
_entity.pdbx_description
1 polymer ?
#
loop_
_entity_poly.entity_id
_entity_poly.type
_entity_poly.pdbx_seq_one_letter_code
_entity_poly.pdbx_strand_id
1 'polypeptide(L)'
;GVKKNSYSFITNKIDLELNNLDYNVLTDKKWILYILDQIINNAIKYSRENGKVEIYSNEDEKIINLHIRDNGIGILQEDIERVFNKGYTGTNGRAKTYKSTGMGLYFSKKMADKQVIK
;
A
#
# COMPACT_ATOMS: atom_id res chain seq x y z
N GLY A 1 0.78 3.95 -9.74
CA GLY A 1 1.18 2.74 -9.01
C GLY A 1 2.40 2.10 -9.62
N VAL A 2 2.27 0.87 -10.14
CA VAL A 2 3.40 -0.03 -10.42
C VAL A 2 4.43 0.53 -11.41
N LYS A 3 4.03 0.99 -12.61
CA LYS A 3 4.98 1.57 -13.60
C LYS A 3 5.81 2.72 -13.03
N LYS A 4 5.20 3.56 -12.19
CA LYS A 4 5.85 4.72 -11.56
C LYS A 4 6.89 4.31 -10.52
N ASN A 5 6.68 3.18 -9.84
CA ASN A 5 7.58 2.65 -8.82
C ASN A 5 8.49 1.52 -9.34
N SER A 6 8.42 1.17 -10.62
CA SER A 6 9.17 0.06 -11.24
C SER A 6 10.67 0.14 -10.99
N TYR A 7 11.25 1.34 -11.10
CA TYR A 7 12.66 1.58 -10.78
C TYR A 7 13.00 1.27 -9.31
N SER A 8 12.11 1.59 -8.38
CA SER A 8 12.29 1.31 -6.95
C SER A 8 12.23 -0.18 -6.64
N PHE A 9 11.36 -0.94 -7.32
CA PHE A 9 11.33 -2.41 -7.18
C PHE A 9 12.66 -3.04 -7.61
N ILE A 10 13.19 -2.64 -8.77
CA ILE A 10 14.46 -3.16 -9.30
C ILE A 10 15.64 -2.80 -8.38
N THR A 11 15.75 -1.52 -8.01
CA THR A 11 16.89 -1.04 -7.19
C THR A 11 16.89 -1.59 -5.77
N ASN A 12 15.71 -1.84 -5.19
CA ASN A 12 15.59 -2.45 -3.85
C ASN A 12 15.58 -3.99 -3.90
N LYS A 13 15.76 -4.60 -5.09
CA LYS A 13 15.68 -6.07 -5.30
C LYS A 13 14.40 -6.67 -4.71
N ILE A 14 13.28 -5.99 -4.96
CA ILE A 14 11.97 -6.45 -4.51
C ILE A 14 11.31 -7.22 -5.66
N ASP A 15 10.99 -8.47 -5.41
CA ASP A 15 10.22 -9.30 -6.31
C ASP A 15 8.76 -8.82 -6.35
N LEU A 16 8.21 -8.71 -7.55
CA LEU A 16 6.86 -8.20 -7.77
C LEU A 16 6.04 -9.23 -8.54
N GLU A 17 5.03 -9.76 -7.87
CA GLU A 17 4.07 -10.68 -8.46
C GLU A 17 2.73 -9.97 -8.67
N LEU A 18 2.18 -10.12 -9.88
CA LEU A 18 0.91 -9.54 -10.29
C LEU A 18 -0.03 -10.67 -10.74
N ASN A 19 -1.19 -10.82 -10.09
CA ASN A 19 -2.11 -11.91 -10.39
C ASN A 19 -3.55 -11.42 -10.50
N ASN A 20 -4.30 -11.87 -11.51
CA ASN A 20 -5.74 -11.61 -11.65
C ASN A 20 -6.12 -10.12 -11.50
N LEU A 21 -5.57 -9.25 -12.35
CA LEU A 21 -5.80 -7.80 -12.29
C LEU A 21 -6.67 -7.25 -13.44
N ASP A 22 -7.24 -8.14 -14.25
CA ASP A 22 -7.96 -7.78 -15.48
C ASP A 22 -9.45 -7.49 -15.19
N TYR A 23 -9.68 -6.45 -14.40
CA TYR A 23 -11.00 -6.00 -13.98
C TYR A 23 -11.27 -4.54 -14.33
N ASN A 24 -12.50 -4.25 -14.73
CA ASN A 24 -12.98 -2.88 -14.93
C ASN A 24 -13.82 -2.45 -13.72
N VAL A 25 -13.40 -1.38 -13.05
CA VAL A 25 -14.09 -0.80 -11.88
C VAL A 25 -14.38 0.67 -12.10
N LEU A 26 -15.54 1.12 -11.61
CA LEU A 26 -15.93 2.53 -11.65
C LEU A 26 -15.41 3.23 -10.38
N THR A 27 -14.45 4.15 -10.52
CA THR A 27 -13.84 4.85 -9.39
C THR A 27 -13.30 6.22 -9.80
N ASP A 28 -13.05 7.10 -8.82
CA ASP A 28 -12.27 8.30 -9.04
C ASP A 28 -10.79 7.94 -9.25
N LYS A 29 -10.34 8.07 -10.50
CA LYS A 29 -8.96 7.77 -10.93
C LYS A 29 -7.91 8.47 -10.08
N LYS A 30 -8.13 9.72 -9.66
CA LYS A 30 -7.12 10.49 -8.90
C LYS A 30 -6.95 9.89 -7.51
N TRP A 31 -8.06 9.60 -6.83
CA TRP A 31 -8.02 9.10 -5.46
C TRP A 31 -7.54 7.65 -5.39
N ILE A 32 -7.98 6.78 -6.30
CA ILE A 32 -7.48 5.39 -6.31
C ILE A 32 -5.98 5.35 -6.58
N LEU A 33 -5.48 6.16 -7.52
CA LEU A 33 -4.04 6.24 -7.79
C LEU A 33 -3.25 6.75 -6.58
N TYR A 34 -3.79 7.71 -5.83
CA TYR A 34 -3.17 8.19 -4.59
C TYR A 34 -3.07 7.08 -3.55
N ILE A 35 -4.17 6.37 -3.28
CA ILE A 35 -4.22 5.27 -2.29
C ILE A 35 -3.21 4.18 -2.66
N LEU A 36 -3.22 3.74 -3.93
CA LEU A 36 -2.30 2.71 -4.42
C LEU A 36 -0.85 3.16 -4.30
N ASP A 37 -0.54 4.41 -4.66
CA ASP A 37 0.82 4.95 -4.52
C ASP A 37 1.26 4.97 -3.04
N GLN A 38 0.38 5.31 -2.09
CA GLN A 38 0.72 5.30 -0.66
C GLN A 38 1.01 3.87 -0.15
N ILE A 39 0.16 2.90 -0.51
CA ILE A 39 0.33 1.51 -0.05
C ILE A 39 1.59 0.90 -0.66
N ILE A 40 1.80 1.05 -1.97
CA ILE A 40 2.99 0.52 -2.66
C ILE A 40 4.28 1.16 -2.11
N ASN A 41 4.27 2.47 -1.87
CA ASN A 41 5.44 3.15 -1.31
C ASN A 41 5.76 2.65 0.11
N ASN A 42 4.74 2.37 0.93
CA ASN A 42 4.96 1.76 2.23
C ASN A 42 5.57 0.35 2.08
N ALA A 43 5.03 -0.49 1.20
CA ALA A 43 5.58 -1.83 0.95
C ALA A 43 7.06 -1.80 0.55
N ILE A 44 7.45 -0.87 -0.34
CA ILE A 44 8.85 -0.67 -0.75
C ILE A 44 9.70 -0.15 0.41
N LYS A 45 9.23 0.90 1.10
CA LYS A 45 9.97 1.57 2.17
C LYS A 45 10.26 0.63 3.35
N TYR A 46 9.29 -0.23 3.68
CA TYR A 46 9.33 -1.16 4.81
C TYR A 46 9.74 -2.58 4.41
N SER A 47 10.18 -2.77 3.15
CA SER A 47 10.72 -4.04 2.66
C SER A 47 11.99 -4.46 3.39
N ARG A 48 12.20 -5.78 3.43
CA ARG A 48 13.46 -6.42 3.84
C ARG A 48 14.35 -6.61 2.59
N GLU A 49 15.59 -7.06 2.80
CA GLU A 49 16.43 -7.51 1.69
C GLU A 49 15.75 -8.68 0.96
N ASN A 50 15.77 -8.66 -0.38
CA ASN A 50 15.02 -9.60 -1.22
C ASN A 50 13.51 -9.63 -0.88
N GLY A 51 12.94 -8.45 -0.63
CA GLY A 51 11.52 -8.30 -0.33
C GLY A 51 10.65 -8.81 -1.48
N LYS A 52 9.39 -9.11 -1.16
CA LYS A 52 8.38 -9.54 -2.11
C LYS A 52 7.13 -8.69 -1.92
N VAL A 53 6.54 -8.25 -3.01
CA VAL A 53 5.23 -7.60 -3.05
C VAL A 53 4.34 -8.36 -4.02
N GLU A 54 3.18 -8.78 -3.53
CA GLU A 54 2.15 -9.47 -4.30
C GLU A 54 0.96 -8.52 -4.44
N ILE A 55 0.55 -8.25 -5.69
CA ILE A 55 -0.66 -7.48 -5.99
C ILE A 55 -1.60 -8.40 -6.73
N TYR A 56 -2.76 -8.65 -6.16
CA TYR A 56 -3.74 -9.54 -6.76
C TYR A 56 -5.15 -9.11 -6.47
N SER A 57 -6.10 -9.54 -7.30
CA SER A 57 -7.51 -9.35 -7.01
C SER A 57 -8.26 -10.67 -6.98
N ASN A 58 -9.37 -10.69 -6.26
CA ASN A 58 -10.38 -11.72 -6.32
C ASN A 58 -11.76 -11.07 -6.32
N GLU A 59 -12.68 -11.66 -7.07
CA GLU A 59 -14.08 -11.27 -7.07
C GLU A 59 -14.80 -12.08 -5.98
N ASP A 60 -15.53 -11.39 -5.12
CA ASP A 60 -16.42 -12.00 -4.13
C ASP A 60 -17.82 -11.39 -4.27
N GLU A 61 -18.79 -12.22 -4.59
CA GLU A 61 -20.18 -11.87 -4.92
C GLU A 61 -20.34 -10.76 -5.99
N LYS A 62 -20.25 -9.50 -5.56
CA LYS A 62 -20.45 -8.27 -6.37
C LYS A 62 -19.34 -7.24 -6.19
N ILE A 63 -18.29 -7.58 -5.45
CA ILE A 63 -17.16 -6.68 -5.20
C ILE A 63 -15.87 -7.31 -5.69
N ILE A 64 -15.00 -6.46 -6.23
CA ILE A 64 -13.64 -6.84 -6.58
C ILE A 64 -12.74 -6.39 -5.43
N ASN A 65 -12.15 -7.37 -4.74
CA ASN A 65 -11.19 -7.13 -3.68
C ASN A 65 -9.80 -7.02 -4.30
N LEU A 66 -9.15 -5.87 -4.14
CA LEU A 66 -7.76 -5.67 -4.53
C LEU A 66 -6.87 -5.82 -3.29
N HIS A 67 -5.95 -6.78 -3.35
CA HIS A 67 -4.98 -7.09 -2.32
C HIS A 67 -3.59 -6.58 -2.71
N ILE A 68 -2.91 -5.97 -1.75
CA ILE A 68 -1.48 -5.63 -1.83
C ILE A 68 -0.83 -6.21 -0.58
N ARG A 69 0.02 -7.21 -0.75
CA ARG A 69 0.71 -7.91 0.33
C ARG A 69 2.21 -7.74 0.18
N ASP A 70 2.89 -7.46 1.27
CA ASP A 70 4.35 -7.47 1.34
C ASP A 70 4.87 -8.39 2.44
N ASN A 71 6.15 -8.77 2.36
CA ASN A 71 6.85 -9.56 3.39
C ASN A 71 7.85 -8.70 4.20
N GLY A 72 7.55 -7.41 4.36
CA GLY A 72 8.41 -6.43 5.00
C GLY A 72 8.58 -6.62 6.50
N ILE A 73 9.01 -5.57 7.19
CA ILE A 73 9.22 -5.60 8.65
C ILE A 73 7.92 -5.77 9.45
N GLY A 74 6.76 -5.58 8.80
CA GLY A 74 5.44 -5.71 9.41
C GLY A 74 5.05 -4.52 10.28
N ILE A 75 3.86 -4.62 10.87
CA ILE A 75 3.28 -3.65 11.81
C ILE A 75 3.11 -4.37 13.14
N LEU A 76 3.47 -3.72 14.26
CA LEU A 76 3.20 -4.29 15.59
C LEU A 76 1.70 -4.39 15.81
N GLN A 77 1.24 -5.44 16.50
CA GLN A 77 -0.18 -5.67 16.74
C GLN A 77 -0.89 -4.45 17.36
N GLU A 78 -0.24 -3.80 18.33
CA GLU A 78 -0.72 -2.59 19.02
C GLU A 78 -0.84 -1.35 18.12
N ASP A 79 -0.18 -1.37 16.96
CA ASP A 79 -0.13 -0.25 16.03
C ASP A 79 -1.09 -0.40 14.85
N ILE A 80 -1.69 -1.57 14.63
CA ILE A 80 -2.57 -1.86 13.48
C ILE A 80 -3.70 -0.84 13.34
N GLU A 81 -4.32 -0.42 14.44
CA GLU A 81 -5.38 0.60 14.39
C GLU A 81 -4.80 2.02 14.26
N ARG A 82 -3.60 2.23 14.78
CA ARG A 82 -2.96 3.54 14.90
C ARG A 82 -2.28 3.98 13.61
N VAL A 83 -1.91 3.07 12.70
CA VAL A 83 -1.24 3.43 11.43
C VAL A 83 -2.06 4.35 10.54
N PHE A 84 -3.38 4.41 10.75
CA PHE A 84 -4.28 5.31 10.04
C PHE A 84 -4.50 6.65 10.76
N ASN A 85 -3.92 6.84 11.96
CA ASN A 85 -4.05 8.10 12.70
C ASN A 85 -3.17 9.19 12.09
N LYS A 86 -3.66 10.44 12.17
CA LYS A 86 -2.96 11.60 11.65
C LYS A 86 -1.57 11.73 12.29
N GLY A 87 -0.53 11.74 11.47
CA GLY A 87 0.84 11.96 11.93
C GLY A 87 1.50 10.74 12.55
N TYR A 88 0.85 9.57 12.53
CA TYR A 88 1.41 8.38 13.14
C TYR A 88 2.59 7.83 12.32
N THR A 89 3.71 7.55 13.01
CA THR A 89 4.84 6.83 12.44
C THR A 89 5.26 5.75 13.43
N GLY A 90 5.35 4.50 12.94
CA GLY A 90 5.73 3.37 13.77
C GLY A 90 7.17 3.47 14.28
N THR A 91 7.44 2.79 15.39
CA THR A 91 8.78 2.73 15.99
C THR A 91 9.70 1.72 15.30
N ASN A 92 9.12 0.77 14.57
CA ASN A 92 9.83 -0.21 13.74
C ASN A 92 10.42 0.45 12.49
N GLY A 93 11.72 0.26 12.27
CA GLY A 93 12.43 0.84 11.12
C GLY A 93 12.90 2.29 11.32
N ARG A 94 13.02 2.76 12.57
CA ARG A 94 13.46 4.13 12.94
C ARG A 94 14.63 4.70 12.11
N ALA A 95 15.61 3.88 11.76
CA ALA A 95 16.73 4.32 10.90
C ALA A 95 16.31 4.76 9.48
N LYS A 96 15.24 4.17 8.91
CA LYS A 96 14.70 4.49 7.58
C LYS A 96 13.50 5.45 7.61
N THR A 97 12.89 5.71 8.78
CA THR A 97 11.60 6.44 8.88
C THR A 97 11.68 7.91 9.29
N TYR A 98 12.85 8.42 9.70
CA TYR A 98 13.03 9.82 10.15
C TYR A 98 12.48 10.90 9.21
N LYS A 99 12.23 10.57 7.92
CA LYS A 99 11.70 11.50 6.91
C LYS A 99 10.19 11.40 6.66
N SER A 100 9.42 10.66 7.46
CA SER A 100 7.98 10.46 7.19
C SER A 100 7.07 11.27 8.09
N THR A 101 6.04 11.87 7.47
CA THR A 101 5.07 12.74 8.15
C THR A 101 3.91 11.98 8.81
N GLY A 102 3.75 10.68 8.53
CA GLY A 102 2.62 9.89 9.03
C GLY A 102 1.26 10.27 8.44
N MET A 103 1.25 10.97 7.29
CA MET A 103 0.00 11.47 6.68
C MET A 103 -0.57 10.57 5.59
N GLY A 104 0.25 9.68 5.01
CA GLY A 104 -0.13 8.87 3.85
C GLY A 104 -1.35 8.00 4.08
N LEU A 105 -1.26 7.07 5.05
CA LEU A 105 -2.36 6.14 5.36
C LEU A 105 -3.59 6.85 5.93
N TYR A 106 -3.39 7.93 6.70
CA TYR A 106 -4.49 8.77 7.18
C TYR A 106 -5.33 9.33 6.02
N PHE A 107 -4.67 9.89 5.00
CA PHE A 107 -5.35 10.41 3.83
C PHE A 107 -5.94 9.30 2.96
N SER A 108 -5.23 8.18 2.80
CA SER A 108 -5.76 7.01 2.09
C SER A 108 -7.06 6.52 2.70
N LYS A 109 -7.14 6.38 4.02
CA LYS A 109 -8.38 6.00 4.72
C LYS A 109 -9.50 7.00 4.47
N LYS A 110 -9.22 8.31 4.61
CA LYS A 110 -10.22 9.36 4.33
C LYS A 110 -10.72 9.35 2.89
N MET A 111 -9.89 9.01 1.92
CA MET A 111 -10.27 8.95 0.50
C MET A 111 -11.05 7.67 0.18
N ALA A 112 -10.69 6.55 0.81
CA ALA A 112 -11.42 5.30 0.71
C ALA A 112 -12.81 5.45 1.32
N ASP A 113 -12.94 5.96 2.54
CA ASP A 113 -14.23 6.12 3.23
C ASP A 113 -15.18 7.09 2.50
N LYS A 114 -14.62 8.10 1.80
CA LYS A 114 -15.40 9.06 1.00
C LYS A 114 -15.85 8.52 -0.34
N GLN A 115 -15.15 7.54 -0.89
CA GLN A 115 -15.58 6.86 -2.09
C GLN A 115 -16.46 5.70 -1.66
N VAL A 116 -17.76 5.81 -1.92
CA VAL A 116 -18.57 4.60 -2.03
C VAL A 116 -18.09 3.88 -3.30
N ILE A 117 -16.98 3.14 -3.19
CA ILE A 117 -16.51 2.24 -4.25
C ILE A 117 -17.56 1.12 -4.29
N LYS A 118 -18.49 1.23 -5.24
CA LYS A 118 -19.40 0.14 -5.60
C LYS A 118 -18.77 -0.69 -6.71
#